data_AF-A0A0D2JFQ9-F1
#
_entry.id   AF-A0A0D2JFQ9-F1
#
_cell.length_a   1.000
_cell.length_b   1.000
_cell.length_c   1.000
_cell.angle_alpha   90.00
_cell.angle_beta   90.00
_cell.angle_gamma   90.00
#
_symmetry.space_group_name_H-M   'P 1'
#
loop_
_entity.id
_entity.type
_entity.pdbx_description
1 polymer ?
#
loop_
_entity_poly.entity_id
_entity_poly.type
_entity_poly.pdbx_seq_one_letter_code
_entity_poly.pdbx_strand_id
1 'polypeptide(L)'
;MELQEGWDTSKENFAPMRAGRQAHELQKTPLASSKTPDSELEEQRRYVKWTQESFPASGGKEQLLKALEAATKAMAGCERYYDDPRLLRLWIQYADCLPDPSDVFLFLQDRGIGRDLALLYEAYATFLELKGAFPRADLVYQSGIDRLAKPLERLKQKHAGFQQRMPVLG
;
A
#
# COMPACT_ATOMS: atom_id res chain seq x y z
N MET A 1 -60.32 -37.48 27.98
CA MET A 1 -60.01 -38.89 28.24
C MET A 1 -58.52 -39.03 28.07
N GLU A 2 -57.81 -38.93 29.19
CA GLU A 2 -56.39 -39.29 29.31
C GLU A 2 -56.20 -40.76 28.95
N LEU A 3 -55.02 -41.12 28.46
CA LEU A 3 -54.30 -42.31 28.91
C LEU A 3 -52.85 -42.23 28.44
N GLN A 4 -51.98 -42.44 29.40
CA GLN A 4 -50.54 -42.26 29.42
C GLN A 4 -49.86 -43.64 29.33
N GLU A 5 -48.60 -43.61 28.89
CA GLU A 5 -47.50 -44.52 29.20
C GLU A 5 -47.37 -45.89 28.51
N GLY A 6 -46.12 -46.16 28.12
CA GLY A 6 -45.76 -47.16 27.12
C GLY A 6 -44.29 -47.57 27.12
N TRP A 7 -43.64 -47.63 28.29
CA TRP A 7 -42.60 -48.61 28.65
C TRP A 7 -41.21 -48.59 27.99
N ASP A 8 -40.27 -48.18 28.84
CA ASP A 8 -38.89 -48.62 29.09
C ASP A 8 -38.26 -49.79 28.30
N THR A 9 -36.93 -49.68 28.23
CA THR A 9 -35.89 -50.71 28.05
C THR A 9 -35.60 -51.28 26.67
N SER A 10 -34.46 -50.89 26.11
CA SER A 10 -33.26 -51.75 26.15
C SER A 10 -32.12 -51.08 25.39
N LYS A 11 -31.13 -50.61 26.13
CA LYS A 11 -29.80 -51.23 26.23
C LYS A 11 -28.93 -51.03 24.99
N GLU A 12 -27.97 -50.14 25.21
CA GLU A 12 -26.55 -50.34 24.91
C GLU A 12 -26.14 -50.43 23.43
N ASN A 13 -25.02 -49.74 23.19
CA ASN A 13 -23.91 -50.14 22.34
C ASN A 13 -23.69 -49.44 20.98
N PHE A 14 -22.54 -48.77 20.97
CA PHE A 14 -21.66 -48.42 19.85
C PHE A 14 -22.03 -47.23 18.94
N ALA A 15 -21.39 -46.10 19.23
CA ALA A 15 -21.01 -45.14 18.20
C ALA A 15 -20.03 -45.80 17.20
N PRO A 16 -19.96 -45.31 15.95
CA PRO A 16 -19.08 -44.17 15.74
C PRO A 16 -19.69 -43.05 14.88
N MET A 17 -19.33 -41.83 15.28
CA MET A 17 -19.43 -40.58 14.53
C MET A 17 -19.09 -40.74 13.04
N ARG A 18 -20.02 -40.43 12.13
CA ARG A 18 -19.74 -39.79 10.83
C ARG A 18 -20.87 -38.89 10.36
N ALA A 19 -20.57 -37.60 10.38
CA ALA A 19 -20.97 -36.56 9.43
C ALA A 19 -22.47 -36.40 9.11
N GLY A 20 -23.08 -35.42 9.78
CA GLY A 20 -24.27 -34.73 9.28
C GLY A 20 -24.37 -33.38 9.98
N ARG A 21 -23.75 -32.34 9.41
CA ARG A 21 -23.93 -30.96 9.89
C ARG A 21 -25.39 -30.57 9.70
N GLN A 22 -26.21 -30.66 10.75
CA GLN A 22 -27.52 -30.05 10.77
C GLN A 22 -27.36 -28.53 10.79
N ALA A 23 -27.94 -27.90 9.79
CA ALA A 23 -28.05 -26.46 9.64
C ALA A 23 -28.95 -25.91 10.76
N HIS A 24 -28.33 -25.31 11.77
CA HIS A 24 -29.01 -24.40 12.67
C HIS A 24 -28.67 -22.98 12.22
N GLU A 25 -29.71 -22.17 12.05
CA GLU A 25 -29.71 -20.77 11.63
C GLU A 25 -28.49 -19.98 12.12
N LEU A 26 -27.51 -19.82 11.24
CA LEU A 26 -26.51 -18.77 11.37
C LEU A 26 -27.20 -17.48 11.00
N GLN A 27 -27.51 -16.70 12.03
CA GLN A 27 -27.85 -15.29 11.97
C GLN A 27 -27.10 -14.63 10.81
N LYS A 28 -27.85 -14.13 9.82
CA LYS A 28 -27.33 -13.13 8.88
C LYS A 28 -27.20 -11.82 9.64
N THR A 29 -26.24 -11.72 10.55
CA THR A 29 -25.68 -10.42 10.89
C THR A 29 -24.99 -9.94 9.62
N PRO A 30 -25.40 -8.80 9.02
CA PRO A 30 -24.48 -8.07 8.18
C PRO A 30 -23.41 -7.61 9.16
N LEU A 31 -22.34 -8.41 9.32
CA LEU A 31 -21.12 -7.91 9.88
C LEU A 31 -20.69 -6.86 8.85
N ALA A 32 -21.12 -5.62 9.06
CA ALA A 32 -20.46 -4.46 8.52
C ALA A 32 -19.01 -4.70 8.91
N SER A 33 -18.23 -5.22 7.96
CA SER A 33 -16.81 -5.43 8.14
C SER A 33 -16.30 -4.05 8.45
N SER A 34 -16.10 -3.74 9.74
CA SER A 34 -15.59 -2.44 10.13
C SER A 34 -14.21 -2.40 9.51
N LYS A 35 -14.10 -1.75 8.35
CA LYS A 35 -12.80 -1.51 7.72
C LYS A 35 -12.00 -0.79 8.78
N THR A 36 -11.07 -1.51 9.38
CA THR A 36 -10.10 -0.89 10.26
C THR A 36 -9.26 0.02 9.38
N PRO A 37 -8.77 1.15 9.91
CA PRO A 37 -7.87 2.00 9.16
C PRO A 37 -6.76 1.18 8.49
N ASP A 38 -6.01 0.37 9.23
CA ASP A 38 -4.90 -0.41 8.64
C ASP A 38 -5.36 -1.36 7.51
N SER A 39 -6.60 -1.86 7.55
CA SER A 39 -7.16 -2.70 6.47
C SER A 39 -7.35 -1.98 5.14
N GLU A 40 -7.56 -0.65 5.13
CA GLU A 40 -7.79 0.11 3.89
C GLU A 40 -6.52 0.21 3.05
N LEU A 41 -5.40 0.61 3.65
CA LEU A 41 -4.11 0.69 2.95
C LEU A 41 -3.64 -0.70 2.52
N GLU A 42 -3.83 -1.71 3.38
CA GLU A 42 -3.43 -3.08 3.06
C GLU A 42 -4.26 -3.69 1.92
N GLU A 43 -5.55 -3.38 1.84
CA GLU A 43 -6.41 -3.76 0.72
C GLU A 43 -5.90 -3.16 -0.60
N GLN A 44 -5.57 -1.86 -0.62
CA GLN A 44 -5.01 -1.21 -1.81
C GLN A 44 -3.69 -1.85 -2.25
N ARG A 45 -2.79 -2.12 -1.29
CA ARG A 45 -1.51 -2.80 -1.57
C ARG A 45 -1.71 -4.19 -2.13
N ARG A 46 -2.65 -4.96 -1.56
CA ARG A 46 -2.98 -6.30 -2.03
C ARG A 46 -3.54 -6.27 -3.44
N TYR A 47 -4.39 -5.31 -3.75
CA TYR A 47 -4.95 -5.14 -5.09
C TYR A 47 -3.86 -4.83 -6.14
N VAL A 48 -2.94 -3.93 -5.83
CA VAL A 48 -1.78 -3.63 -6.69
C VAL A 48 -0.91 -4.87 -6.88
N LYS A 49 -0.58 -5.58 -5.79
CA LYS A 49 0.23 -6.80 -5.84
C LYS A 49 -0.43 -7.89 -6.71
N TRP A 50 -1.72 -8.15 -6.49
CA TRP A 50 -2.48 -9.11 -7.28
C TRP A 50 -2.45 -8.74 -8.78
N THR A 51 -2.55 -7.45 -9.09
CA THR A 51 -2.43 -6.96 -10.47
C THR A 51 -1.07 -7.25 -11.08
N GLN A 52 0.02 -7.06 -10.33
CA GLN A 52 1.38 -7.39 -10.80
C GLN A 52 1.55 -8.88 -11.09
N GLU A 53 0.98 -9.73 -10.23
CA GLU A 53 1.10 -11.19 -10.34
C GLU A 53 0.21 -11.78 -11.44
N SER A 54 -0.96 -11.17 -11.69
CA SER A 54 -1.95 -11.68 -12.64
C SER A 54 -1.66 -11.34 -14.09
N PHE A 55 -0.82 -10.33 -14.36
CA PHE A 55 -0.53 -9.86 -15.73
C PHE A 55 0.97 -9.78 -16.05
N PRO A 56 1.69 -10.92 -16.13
CA PRO A 56 3.12 -10.94 -16.44
C PRO A 56 3.48 -10.72 -17.91
N ALA A 57 2.51 -10.69 -18.83
CA ALA A 57 2.70 -10.54 -20.29
C ALA A 57 2.47 -9.10 -20.80
N SER A 58 2.69 -8.85 -22.09
CA SER A 58 2.46 -7.55 -22.75
C SER A 58 1.00 -7.08 -22.55
N GLY A 59 0.82 -6.09 -21.67
CA GLY A 59 -0.49 -5.59 -21.22
C GLY A 59 -0.52 -5.31 -19.71
N GLY A 60 0.36 -5.95 -18.93
CA GLY A 60 0.42 -5.76 -17.47
C GLY A 60 0.74 -4.33 -17.02
N LYS A 61 1.50 -3.56 -17.82
CA LYS A 61 1.84 -2.17 -17.47
C LYS A 61 0.62 -1.25 -17.44
N GLU A 62 -0.30 -1.38 -18.39
CA GLU A 62 -1.52 -0.56 -18.43
C GLU A 62 -2.45 -0.90 -17.28
N GLN A 63 -2.62 -2.20 -16.99
CA GLN A 63 -3.46 -2.65 -15.89
C GLN A 63 -2.88 -2.25 -14.54
N LEU A 64 -1.56 -2.33 -14.38
CA LEU A 64 -0.86 -1.85 -13.20
C LEU A 64 -1.01 -0.34 -13.01
N LEU A 65 -0.88 0.45 -14.09
CA LEU A 65 -1.08 1.89 -14.04
C LEU A 65 -2.50 2.23 -13.54
N LYS A 66 -3.53 1.58 -14.10
CA LYS A 66 -4.93 1.76 -13.68
C LYS A 66 -5.14 1.40 -12.20
N ALA A 67 -4.54 0.29 -11.74
CA ALA A 67 -4.64 -0.13 -10.35
C ALA A 67 -3.96 0.86 -9.38
N LEU A 68 -2.77 1.35 -9.76
CA LEU A 68 -2.03 2.34 -8.98
C LEU A 68 -2.75 3.69 -8.94
N GLU A 69 -3.34 4.13 -10.06
CA GLU A 69 -4.13 5.36 -10.11
C GLU A 69 -5.35 5.27 -9.19
N ALA A 70 -6.08 4.15 -9.23
CA ALA A 70 -7.23 3.93 -8.35
C ALA A 70 -6.82 3.92 -6.86
N ALA A 71 -5.73 3.21 -6.54
CA ALA A 71 -5.22 3.11 -5.18
C ALA A 71 -4.75 4.47 -4.63
N THR A 72 -3.95 5.22 -5.40
CA THR A 72 -3.44 6.53 -4.98
C THR A 72 -4.57 7.55 -4.82
N LYS A 73 -5.56 7.56 -5.71
CA LYS A 73 -6.78 8.40 -5.56
C LYS A 73 -7.59 8.06 -4.32
N ALA A 74 -7.80 6.77 -4.05
CA ALA A 74 -8.53 6.34 -2.85
C ALA A 74 -7.82 6.77 -1.55
N MET A 75 -6.48 6.78 -1.56
CA MET A 75 -5.68 7.12 -0.39
C MET A 75 -5.31 8.61 -0.27
N ALA A 76 -5.53 9.41 -1.33
CA ALA A 76 -5.10 10.80 -1.38
C ALA A 76 -5.68 11.68 -0.27
N GLY A 77 -6.91 11.41 0.19
CA GLY A 77 -7.57 12.13 1.28
C GLY A 77 -7.30 11.56 2.68
N CYS A 78 -6.56 10.47 2.80
CA CYS A 78 -6.35 9.76 4.06
C CYS A 78 -5.07 10.23 4.75
N GLU A 79 -5.10 11.46 5.30
CA GLU A 79 -3.94 12.14 5.92
C GLU A 79 -3.19 11.29 6.95
N ARG A 80 -3.88 10.41 7.66
CA ARG A 80 -3.29 9.49 8.65
C ARG A 80 -2.18 8.56 8.10
N TYR A 81 -2.10 8.39 6.78
CA TYR A 81 -1.04 7.59 6.14
C TYR A 81 0.03 8.44 5.46
N TYR A 82 -0.02 9.77 5.56
CA TYR A 82 0.92 10.62 4.83
C TYR A 82 2.37 10.33 5.23
N ASP A 83 2.62 9.99 6.49
CA ASP A 83 3.93 9.57 6.97
C ASP A 83 4.13 8.04 6.96
N ASP A 84 3.21 7.27 6.35
CA ASP A 84 3.35 5.82 6.18
C ASP A 84 4.18 5.50 4.92
N PRO A 85 5.35 4.85 5.05
CA PRO A 85 6.19 4.47 3.91
C PRO A 85 5.47 3.58 2.89
N ARG A 86 4.46 2.81 3.32
CA ARG A 86 3.68 1.95 2.44
C ARG A 86 2.82 2.76 1.46
N LEU A 87 2.23 3.88 1.90
CA LEU A 87 1.50 4.78 1.01
C LEU A 87 2.46 5.45 0.02
N LEU A 88 3.57 5.98 0.51
CA LEU A 88 4.55 6.65 -0.34
C LEU A 88 5.12 5.71 -1.43
N ARG A 89 5.31 4.42 -1.13
CA ARG A 89 5.72 3.43 -2.13
C ARG A 89 4.70 3.24 -3.25
N LEU A 90 3.40 3.31 -2.97
CA LEU A 90 2.36 3.25 -4.01
C LEU A 90 2.46 4.46 -4.94
N TRP A 91 2.67 5.65 -4.39
CA TRP A 91 2.85 6.87 -5.16
C TRP A 91 4.11 6.85 -6.04
N ILE A 92 5.23 6.36 -5.51
CA ILE A 92 6.47 6.23 -6.29
C ILE A 92 6.29 5.19 -7.40
N GLN A 93 5.65 4.06 -7.12
CA GLN A 93 5.37 3.06 -8.14
C GLN A 93 4.43 3.57 -9.23
N TYR A 94 3.47 4.42 -8.86
CA TYR A 94 2.62 5.12 -9.81
C TYR A 94 3.45 6.07 -10.69
N ALA A 95 4.33 6.88 -10.09
CA ALA A 95 5.25 7.77 -10.81
C ALA A 95 6.13 7.01 -11.81
N ASP A 96 6.69 5.85 -11.44
CA ASP A 96 7.51 5.02 -12.33
C ASP A 96 6.76 4.48 -13.57
N CYS A 97 5.42 4.43 -13.51
CA CYS A 97 4.60 4.00 -14.63
C CYS A 97 4.30 5.13 -15.62
N LEU A 98 4.47 6.39 -15.22
CA LEU A 98 4.17 7.58 -16.01
C LEU A 98 5.34 7.98 -16.92
N PRO A 99 5.06 8.57 -18.10
CA PRO A 99 6.10 9.14 -18.94
C PRO A 99 6.74 10.40 -18.31
N ASP A 100 5.95 11.17 -17.56
CA ASP A 100 6.44 12.31 -16.77
C ASP A 100 5.75 12.34 -15.39
N PRO A 101 6.45 12.00 -14.31
CA PRO A 101 5.91 12.03 -12.94
C PRO A 101 6.01 13.39 -12.25
N SER A 102 6.33 14.49 -12.96
CA SER A 102 6.51 15.82 -12.34
C SER A 102 5.31 16.24 -11.47
N ASP A 103 4.09 16.08 -11.99
CA ASP A 103 2.86 16.45 -11.29
C ASP A 103 2.61 15.59 -10.04
N VAL A 104 3.07 14.33 -10.05
CA VAL A 104 2.96 13.44 -8.89
C VAL A 104 3.83 13.99 -7.75
N PHE A 105 5.09 14.32 -8.02
CA PHE A 105 5.98 14.83 -6.98
C PHE A 105 5.54 16.21 -6.46
N LEU A 106 5.02 17.08 -7.33
CA LEU A 106 4.43 18.36 -6.91
C LEU A 106 3.21 18.13 -6.00
N PHE A 107 2.32 17.21 -6.37
CA PHE A 107 1.17 16.85 -5.54
C PHE A 107 1.58 16.30 -4.17
N LEU A 108 2.57 15.41 -4.12
CA LEU A 108 3.09 14.87 -2.86
C LEU A 108 3.65 15.97 -1.95
N GLN A 109 4.39 16.92 -2.52
CA GLN A 109 4.93 18.06 -1.77
C GLN A 109 3.84 19.00 -1.27
N ASP A 110 2.88 19.37 -2.13
CA ASP A 110 1.76 20.27 -1.78
C ASP A 110 0.88 19.68 -0.66
N ARG A 111 0.60 18.38 -0.74
CA ARG A 111 -0.17 17.66 0.28
C ARG A 111 0.63 17.28 1.53
N GLY A 112 1.96 17.42 1.49
CA GLY A 112 2.83 16.99 2.59
C GLY A 112 2.88 15.47 2.78
N ILE A 113 2.63 14.70 1.73
CA ILE A 113 2.70 13.22 1.76
C ILE A 113 4.17 12.80 1.76
N GLY A 114 4.59 12.07 2.79
CA GLY A 114 5.93 11.49 2.89
C GLY A 114 7.02 12.50 3.24
N ARG A 115 6.65 13.69 3.73
CA ARG A 115 7.58 14.79 4.04
C ARG A 115 8.66 14.41 5.06
N ASP A 116 8.35 13.48 5.97
CA ASP A 116 9.27 13.04 7.01
C ASP A 116 10.02 11.75 6.60
N LEU A 117 9.85 11.31 5.34
CA LEU A 117 10.44 10.08 4.80
C LEU A 117 11.53 10.40 3.79
N ALA A 118 12.75 9.93 4.05
CA ALA A 118 13.88 10.03 3.14
C ALA A 118 13.57 9.48 1.74
N LEU A 119 12.69 8.47 1.68
CA LEU A 119 12.23 7.84 0.44
C LEU A 119 11.64 8.85 -0.57
N LEU A 120 10.94 9.89 -0.11
CA LEU A 120 10.35 10.90 -1.00
C LEU A 120 11.45 11.70 -1.71
N TYR A 121 12.41 12.17 -0.93
CA TYR A 121 13.53 12.98 -1.41
C TYR A 121 14.47 12.19 -2.31
N GLU A 122 14.77 10.94 -1.95
CA GLU A 122 15.54 10.01 -2.79
C GLU A 122 14.87 9.85 -4.17
N ALA A 123 13.58 9.51 -4.20
CA ALA A 123 12.86 9.27 -5.45
C ALA A 123 12.76 10.54 -6.30
N TYR A 124 12.42 11.68 -5.68
CA TYR A 124 12.25 12.92 -6.42
C TYR A 124 13.59 13.47 -6.96
N ALA A 125 14.67 13.38 -6.18
CA ALA A 125 15.99 13.80 -6.64
C ALA A 125 16.51 12.88 -7.75
N THR A 126 16.31 11.56 -7.66
CA THR A 126 16.64 10.63 -8.76
C THR A 126 15.89 10.96 -10.04
N PHE A 127 14.60 11.28 -9.95
CA PHE A 127 13.82 11.72 -11.11
C PHE A 127 14.41 12.98 -11.76
N LEU A 128 14.74 14.00 -10.95
CA LEU A 128 15.33 15.24 -11.44
C LEU A 128 16.73 15.03 -12.03
N GLU A 129 17.53 14.16 -11.42
CA GLU A 129 18.84 13.74 -11.92
C GLU A 129 18.72 13.10 -13.30
N LEU A 130 17.78 12.17 -13.51
CA LEU A 130 17.53 11.53 -14.81
C LEU A 130 17.05 12.52 -15.87
N LYS A 131 16.36 13.59 -15.48
CA LYS A 131 16.01 14.72 -16.37
C LYS A 131 17.17 15.68 -16.63
N GLY A 132 18.34 15.48 -16.03
CA GLY A 132 19.50 16.38 -16.11
C GLY A 132 19.36 17.66 -15.29
N ALA A 133 18.34 17.76 -14.44
CA ALA A 133 18.08 18.93 -13.60
C ALA A 133 18.87 18.86 -12.28
N PHE A 134 20.19 18.70 -12.36
CA PHE A 134 21.07 18.52 -11.20
C PHE A 134 20.91 19.59 -10.10
N PRO A 135 20.84 20.90 -10.41
CA PRO A 135 20.65 21.90 -9.36
C PRO A 135 19.35 21.72 -8.58
N ARG A 136 18.28 21.30 -9.25
CA ARG A 136 16.99 21.02 -8.59
C ARG A 136 17.05 19.74 -7.76
N ALA A 137 17.72 18.71 -8.25
CA ALA A 137 17.93 17.47 -7.51
C ALA A 137 18.71 17.73 -6.20
N ASP A 138 19.74 18.58 -6.24
CA ASP A 138 20.51 18.98 -5.06
C ASP A 138 19.63 19.67 -4.00
N LEU A 139 18.81 20.64 -4.43
CA LEU A 139 17.86 21.33 -3.54
C LEU A 139 16.85 20.38 -2.89
N VAL A 140 16.41 19.34 -3.62
CA VAL A 140 15.52 18.32 -3.06
C VAL A 140 16.22 17.52 -1.97
N TYR A 141 17.46 17.09 -2.18
CA TYR A 141 18.23 16.41 -1.12
C TYR A 141 18.43 17.31 0.10
N GLN A 142 18.86 18.55 -0.10
CA GLN A 142 19.07 19.52 0.99
C GLN A 142 17.79 19.72 1.80
N SER A 143 16.65 19.95 1.12
CA SER A 143 15.34 20.10 1.77
C SER A 143 14.96 18.90 2.65
N GLY A 144 15.23 17.68 2.19
CA GLY A 144 14.98 16.47 3.00
C GLY A 144 15.93 16.33 4.18
N ILE A 145 17.18 16.74 4.03
CA ILE A 145 18.18 16.73 5.12
C ILE A 145 17.84 17.77 6.18
N ASP A 146 17.47 18.98 5.78
CA ASP A 146 17.07 20.06 6.70
C ASP A 146 15.83 19.70 7.51
N ARG A 147 14.94 18.90 6.92
CA ARG A 147 13.76 18.34 7.58
C ARG A 147 14.05 17.12 8.46
N LEU A 148 15.28 16.62 8.47
CA LEU A 148 15.67 15.40 9.18
C LEU A 148 14.86 14.17 8.74
N ALA A 149 14.49 14.11 7.46
CA ALA A 149 13.67 13.03 6.91
C ALA A 149 14.32 11.65 7.13
N LYS A 150 13.53 10.67 7.56
CA LYS A 150 14.06 9.39 8.05
C LYS A 150 14.05 8.29 6.99
N PRO A 151 15.10 7.45 6.91
CA PRO A 151 16.33 7.49 7.72
C PRO A 151 17.30 8.57 7.23
N LEU A 152 17.66 9.52 8.10
CA LEU A 152 18.47 10.70 7.73
C LEU A 152 19.85 10.33 7.22
N GLU A 153 20.50 9.38 7.87
CA GLU A 153 21.87 8.99 7.49
C GLU A 153 21.91 8.37 6.09
N ARG A 154 20.87 7.59 5.75
CA ARG A 154 20.70 7.04 4.41
C ARG A 154 20.50 8.16 3.38
N LEU A 155 19.70 9.18 3.71
CA LEU A 155 19.48 10.31 2.82
C LEU A 155 20.79 11.08 2.54
N LYS A 156 21.57 11.34 3.58
CA LYS A 156 22.90 11.98 3.46
C LYS A 156 23.86 11.17 2.60
N GLN A 157 23.91 9.84 2.80
CA GLN A 157 24.73 8.96 1.96
C GLN A 157 24.32 9.00 0.50
N LYS A 158 23.01 9.00 0.22
CA LYS A 158 22.48 9.13 -1.14
C LYS A 158 22.82 10.48 -1.77
N HIS A 159 22.70 11.56 -1.01
CA HIS A 159 23.08 12.90 -1.43
C HIS A 159 24.56 13.01 -1.78
N ALA A 160 25.45 12.49 -0.91
CA ALA A 160 26.89 12.47 -1.18
C ALA A 160 27.22 11.67 -2.45
N GLY A 161 26.57 10.53 -2.66
CA GLY A 161 26.71 9.77 -3.90
C GLY A 161 26.22 10.54 -5.13
N PHE A 162 25.13 11.29 -5.01
CA PHE A 162 24.64 12.19 -6.06
C PHE A 162 25.64 13.30 -6.38
N GLN A 163 26.23 13.94 -5.38
CA GLN A 163 27.20 15.02 -5.58
C GLN A 163 28.43 14.56 -6.38
N GLN A 164 28.85 13.30 -6.24
CA GLN A 164 29.93 12.73 -7.06
C GLN A 164 29.56 12.57 -8.54
N ARG A 165 28.26 12.47 -8.86
CA ARG A 165 27.75 12.35 -10.23
C ARG A 165 27.38 13.71 -10.82
N MET A 166 27.30 14.76 -10.00
CA MET A 166 26.96 16.10 -10.47
C MET A 166 28.10 16.63 -11.35
N PRO A 167 27.80 17.10 -12.57
CA PRO A 167 28.82 17.73 -13.40
C PRO A 167 29.32 19.00 -12.70
N VAL A 168 30.64 19.16 -12.65
CA VAL A 168 31.26 20.40 -12.17
C VAL A 168 30.88 21.47 -13.18
N LEU A 169 30.05 22.44 -12.77
CA LEU A 169 29.82 23.64 -13.56
C LEU A 169 31.10 24.46 -13.50
N GLY A 170 31.99 24.23 -14.46
CA GLY A 170 33.17 25.05 -14.72
C GLY A 170 32.81 26.30 -15.51
#